data_AF-A0A1T4PZD1-F1
#
_entry.id   AF-A0A1T4PZD1-F1
#
_cell.length_a   1.000
_cell.length_b   1.000
_cell.length_c   1.000
_cell.angle_alpha   90.00
_cell.angle_beta   90.00
_cell.angle_gamma   90.00
#
_symmetry.space_group_name_H-M   'P 1'
#
loop_
_entity.id
_entity.type
_entity.pdbx_description
1 polymer ?
#
loop_
_entity_poly.entity_id
_entity_poly.type
_entity_poly.pdbx_seq_one_letter_code
_entity_poly.pdbx_strand_id
1 'polypeptide(L)'
;MSLFRSKSLATALVVAAVAACSPGKEPSYDLGARAPLGETAPESTMNESASAAPEGDAAALDAKLVDLGWAGAAATTHAYAAACGATETQLEAHLAAQSKQAEAMGTSTEEFERQLKEALPIAARRVEIDDVAMAAARRADTCESTLESLE
;
A
#
# COMPACT_ATOMS: atom_id res chain seq x y z
N MET A 1 -14.81 -42.45 19.76
CA MET A 1 -13.33 -42.54 19.83
C MET A 1 -12.77 -41.23 19.31
N SER A 2 -12.26 -40.41 20.22
CA SER A 2 -11.65 -39.10 19.95
C SER A 2 -10.20 -39.31 19.50
N LEU A 3 -9.80 -38.67 18.40
CA LEU A 3 -8.40 -38.52 18.02
C LEU A 3 -8.16 -37.07 17.55
N PHE A 4 -8.17 -36.15 18.51
CA PHE A 4 -7.38 -34.92 18.42
C PHE A 4 -5.91 -35.31 18.32
N ARG A 5 -5.20 -34.81 17.31
CA ARG A 5 -3.73 -34.77 17.31
C ARG A 5 -3.27 -33.39 16.83
N SER A 6 -3.31 -32.45 17.76
CA SER A 6 -2.51 -31.24 17.75
C SER A 6 -1.03 -31.62 17.67
N LYS A 7 -0.31 -31.09 16.67
CA LYS A 7 1.15 -31.08 16.67
C LYS A 7 1.62 -29.65 16.57
N SER A 8 1.79 -29.04 17.74
CA SER A 8 2.65 -27.88 17.95
C SER A 8 4.09 -28.27 17.66
N LEU A 9 4.77 -27.49 16.81
CA LEU A 9 6.23 -27.43 16.68
C LEU A 9 6.55 -25.93 16.62
N ALA A 10 6.78 -25.29 17.77
CA ALA A 10 8.08 -25.16 18.43
C ALA A 10 9.06 -24.32 17.59
N THR A 11 9.03 -23.04 17.93
CA THR A 11 9.91 -21.92 17.59
C THR A 11 11.39 -22.29 17.67
N ALA A 12 12.16 -21.97 16.63
CA ALA A 12 13.62 -21.92 16.69
C ALA A 12 14.08 -20.51 16.28
N LEU A 13 14.29 -19.69 17.30
CA LEU A 13 14.85 -18.34 17.20
C LEU A 13 16.38 -18.50 17.15
N VAL A 14 17.01 -18.24 16.00
CA VAL A 14 18.47 -18.15 15.90
C VAL A 14 18.84 -16.67 15.94
N VAL A 15 19.34 -16.25 17.11
CA VAL A 15 20.04 -14.98 17.30
C VAL A 15 21.46 -15.15 16.75
N ALA A 16 21.79 -14.43 15.68
CA ALA A 16 23.17 -14.20 15.27
C ALA A 16 23.46 -12.70 15.40
N ALA A 17 24.25 -12.37 16.42
CA ALA A 17 24.70 -11.04 16.72
C ALA A 17 25.81 -10.58 15.78
N VAL A 18 25.64 -9.34 15.30
CA VAL A 18 26.61 -8.27 15.01
C VAL A 18 28.10 -8.61 15.16
N ALA A 19 28.86 -8.36 14.09
CA ALA A 19 30.28 -7.98 14.16
C ALA A 19 30.64 -6.96 13.05
N ALA A 20 30.75 -5.71 13.47
CA ALA A 20 31.55 -4.58 13.02
C ALA A 20 32.20 -4.55 11.62
N CYS A 21 31.98 -3.42 10.91
CA CYS A 21 33.08 -2.68 10.27
C CYS A 21 32.78 -1.17 10.21
N SER A 22 33.51 -0.45 11.06
CA SER A 22 33.96 0.96 11.15
C SER A 22 33.48 2.10 10.21
N PRO A 23 33.59 3.36 10.70
CA PRO A 23 32.87 4.54 10.20
C PRO A 23 33.62 5.24 9.07
N GLY A 24 32.89 5.81 8.11
CA GLY A 24 33.51 6.56 7.03
C GLY A 24 32.52 7.34 6.17
N LYS A 25 32.51 8.65 6.39
CA LYS A 25 31.97 9.75 5.57
C LYS A 25 30.45 9.99 5.60
N GLU A 26 30.08 10.96 6.41
CA GLU A 26 28.97 11.88 6.11
C GLU A 26 29.21 12.54 4.73
N PRO A 27 28.20 12.66 3.86
CA PRO A 27 28.19 13.71 2.84
C PRO A 27 27.57 14.98 3.45
N SER A 28 28.43 15.93 3.78
CA SER A 28 28.06 17.32 4.03
C SER A 28 27.45 17.93 2.77
N TYR A 29 26.21 18.40 2.83
CA TYR A 29 25.65 19.34 1.85
C TYR A 29 25.30 20.63 2.58
N ASP A 30 26.05 21.69 2.28
CA ASP A 30 25.65 23.08 2.55
C ASP A 30 25.75 23.90 1.25
N LEU A 31 24.96 24.96 1.22
CA LEU A 31 24.21 25.54 0.14
C LEU A 31 25.03 26.33 -0.89
N GLY A 32 24.65 26.21 -2.16
CA GLY A 32 24.95 27.17 -3.21
C GLY A 32 23.67 27.81 -3.74
N ALA A 33 23.23 28.90 -3.11
CA ALA A 33 22.11 29.72 -3.57
C ALA A 33 22.49 30.61 -4.77
N ARG A 34 21.66 30.59 -5.83
CA ARG A 34 21.31 31.76 -6.66
C ARG A 34 20.07 31.47 -7.52
N ALA A 35 18.95 32.10 -7.17
CA ALA A 35 17.69 32.22 -7.91
C ALA A 35 17.75 33.43 -8.91
N PRO A 36 16.66 33.93 -9.55
CA PRO A 36 15.28 33.44 -9.80
C PRO A 36 14.89 33.61 -11.32
N LEU A 37 13.79 33.07 -11.90
CA LEU A 37 12.39 33.55 -11.93
C LEU A 37 11.68 32.75 -13.04
N GLY A 38 10.40 32.38 -12.87
CA GLY A 38 9.57 31.99 -14.01
C GLY A 38 8.32 31.16 -13.67
N GLU A 39 7.25 31.88 -13.35
CA GLU A 39 5.85 31.47 -13.48
C GLU A 39 5.24 30.47 -12.47
N THR A 40 4.13 30.94 -11.92
CA THR A 40 3.28 30.42 -10.86
C THR A 40 2.64 29.07 -11.24
N ALA A 41 2.99 28.01 -10.50
CA ALA A 41 2.09 26.89 -10.27
C ALA A 41 1.52 27.04 -8.85
N PRO A 42 0.20 26.92 -8.64
CA PRO A 42 -0.41 27.20 -7.35
C PRO A 42 0.12 26.24 -6.28
N GLU A 43 0.58 26.81 -5.17
CA GLU A 43 0.87 26.12 -3.91
C GLU A 43 -0.37 25.32 -3.49
N SER A 44 -0.40 24.04 -3.86
CA SER A 44 -1.22 23.08 -3.15
C SER A 44 -0.56 22.91 -1.79
N THR A 45 -1.09 23.65 -0.83
CA THR A 45 -0.90 23.45 0.60
C THR A 45 -1.44 22.06 0.95
N MET A 46 -0.66 21.01 0.66
CA MET A 46 -0.83 19.76 1.36
C MET A 46 -0.36 20.02 2.78
N ASN A 47 -1.35 20.28 3.63
CA ASN A 47 -1.22 20.14 5.07
C ASN A 47 -0.78 18.70 5.33
N GLU A 48 0.53 18.50 5.36
CA GLU A 48 1.19 17.27 5.77
C GLU A 48 0.92 17.12 7.27
N SER A 49 -0.29 16.67 7.60
CA SER A 49 -0.46 15.84 8.79
C SER A 49 0.28 14.55 8.49
N ALA A 50 1.61 14.61 8.65
CA ALA A 50 2.48 13.45 8.76
C ALA A 50 2.07 12.69 10.02
N SER A 51 0.96 11.97 9.91
CA SER A 51 0.69 10.83 10.78
C SER A 51 1.78 9.84 10.40
N ALA A 52 2.86 9.84 11.18
CA ALA A 52 4.00 8.96 10.99
C ALA A 52 3.47 7.53 10.82
N ALA A 53 3.43 7.05 9.58
CA ALA A 53 2.95 5.72 9.28
C ALA A 53 3.98 4.74 9.88
N PRO A 54 3.61 3.98 10.92
CA PRO A 54 4.57 3.14 11.63
C PRO A 54 5.20 2.18 10.62
N GLU A 55 6.53 2.14 10.58
CA GLU A 55 7.23 0.96 10.09
C GLU A 55 6.78 -0.21 10.98
N GLY A 56 6.12 -1.20 10.37
CA GLY A 56 5.70 -2.40 11.08
C GLY A 56 4.25 -2.35 11.56
N ASP A 57 3.33 -2.70 10.66
CA ASP A 57 2.73 -4.03 10.72
C ASP A 57 1.85 -4.21 9.47
N ALA A 58 2.40 -4.85 8.44
CA ALA A 58 1.65 -5.21 7.24
C ALA A 58 0.36 -5.96 7.61
N ALA A 59 0.40 -6.80 8.65
CA ALA A 59 -0.77 -7.52 9.13
C ALA A 59 -1.81 -6.60 9.79
N ALA A 60 -1.40 -5.51 10.44
CA ALA A 60 -2.34 -4.51 10.97
C ALA A 60 -3.02 -3.71 9.84
N LEU A 61 -2.29 -3.42 8.77
CA LEU A 61 -2.88 -2.78 7.57
C LEU A 61 -3.85 -3.76 6.89
N ASP A 62 -3.46 -5.02 6.74
CA ASP A 62 -4.31 -6.08 6.19
C ASP A 62 -5.59 -6.25 7.03
N ALA A 63 -5.48 -6.28 8.36
CA ALA A 63 -6.63 -6.37 9.26
C ALA A 63 -7.61 -5.20 9.05
N LYS A 64 -7.10 -3.97 8.95
CA LYS A 64 -7.94 -2.79 8.66
C LYS A 64 -8.62 -2.87 7.31
N LEU A 65 -7.91 -3.32 6.26
CA LEU A 65 -8.49 -3.49 4.93
C LEU A 65 -9.58 -4.57 4.93
N VAL A 66 -9.39 -5.66 5.68
CA VAL A 66 -10.41 -6.70 5.87
C VAL A 66 -11.63 -6.16 6.61
N ASP A 67 -11.44 -5.35 7.66
CA ASP A 67 -12.53 -4.72 8.42
C ASP A 67 -13.35 -3.74 7.55
N LEU A 68 -12.72 -3.12 6.55
CA LEU A 68 -13.37 -2.26 5.54
C LEU A 68 -14.07 -3.04 4.42
N GLY A 69 -14.03 -4.38 4.46
CA GLY A 69 -14.80 -5.25 3.57
C GLY A 69 -14.54 -5.02 2.09
N TRP A 70 -15.61 -4.85 1.32
CA TRP A 70 -15.55 -4.66 -0.14
C TRP A 70 -14.71 -3.45 -0.55
N ALA A 71 -14.79 -2.36 0.21
CA ALA A 71 -14.00 -1.16 -0.06
C ALA A 71 -12.51 -1.38 0.19
N GLY A 72 -12.15 -2.19 1.18
CA GLY A 72 -10.75 -2.59 1.42
C GLY A 72 -10.16 -3.43 0.30
N ALA A 73 -10.93 -4.38 -0.23
CA ALA A 73 -10.55 -5.15 -1.41
C ALA A 73 -10.37 -4.27 -2.65
N ALA A 74 -11.34 -3.40 -2.93
CA ALA A 74 -11.26 -2.46 -4.06
C ALA A 74 -10.06 -1.50 -3.94
N ALA A 75 -9.80 -0.96 -2.74
CA ALA A 75 -8.66 -0.09 -2.50
C ALA A 75 -7.32 -0.80 -2.71
N THR A 76 -7.23 -2.07 -2.33
CA THR A 76 -6.02 -2.88 -2.51
C THR A 76 -5.70 -3.07 -4.00
N THR A 77 -6.69 -3.51 -4.79
CA THR A 77 -6.54 -3.67 -6.24
C THR A 77 -6.20 -2.34 -6.91
N HIS A 78 -6.88 -1.24 -6.51
CA HIS A 78 -6.59 0.09 -7.01
C HIS A 78 -5.14 0.52 -6.71
N ALA A 79 -4.65 0.29 -5.48
CA ALA A 79 -3.30 0.66 -5.09
C ALA A 79 -2.23 -0.12 -5.87
N TYR A 80 -2.40 -1.44 -6.06
CA TYR A 80 -1.48 -2.23 -6.90
C TYR A 80 -1.54 -1.79 -8.36
N ALA A 81 -2.74 -1.59 -8.91
CA ALA A 81 -2.92 -1.12 -10.28
C ALA A 81 -2.19 0.22 -10.51
N ALA A 82 -2.34 1.17 -9.60
CA ALA A 82 -1.64 2.45 -9.65
C ALA A 82 -0.11 2.26 -9.56
N ALA A 83 0.38 1.41 -8.64
CA ALA A 83 1.81 1.11 -8.51
C ALA A 83 2.39 0.39 -9.75
N CYS A 84 1.53 -0.28 -10.52
CA CYS A 84 1.87 -0.96 -11.77
C CYS A 84 1.68 -0.08 -13.03
N GLY A 85 1.28 1.18 -12.86
CA GLY A 85 1.18 2.14 -13.96
C GLY A 85 -0.15 2.13 -14.72
N ALA A 86 -1.23 1.62 -14.11
CA ALA A 86 -2.58 1.79 -14.64
C ALA A 86 -2.90 3.27 -14.86
N THR A 87 -3.61 3.58 -15.94
CA THR A 87 -4.07 4.94 -16.23
C THR A 87 -5.17 5.37 -15.26
N GLU A 88 -5.29 6.68 -15.05
CA GLU A 88 -6.38 7.25 -14.23
C GLU A 88 -7.75 6.78 -14.71
N THR A 89 -7.98 6.72 -16.02
CA THR A 89 -9.23 6.20 -16.59
C THR A 89 -9.49 4.72 -16.25
N GLN A 90 -8.46 3.87 -16.26
CA GLN A 90 -8.61 2.46 -15.84
C GLN A 90 -8.94 2.34 -14.35
N LEU A 91 -8.29 3.16 -13.52
CA LEU A 91 -8.52 3.18 -12.08
C LEU A 91 -9.93 3.67 -11.72
N GLU A 92 -10.41 4.72 -12.39
CA GLU A 92 -11.79 5.22 -12.24
C GLU A 92 -12.82 4.19 -12.69
N ALA A 93 -12.60 3.56 -13.85
CA ALA A 93 -13.48 2.51 -14.36
C ALA A 93 -13.56 1.31 -13.39
N HIS A 94 -12.42 0.91 -12.82
CA HIS A 94 -12.36 -0.13 -11.81
C HIS A 94 -13.16 0.23 -10.55
N LEU A 95 -12.96 1.42 -9.98
CA LEU A 95 -13.70 1.85 -8.79
C LEU A 95 -15.21 1.95 -9.06
N ALA A 96 -15.61 2.42 -10.25
CA ALA A 96 -17.01 2.46 -10.65
C ALA A 96 -17.62 1.05 -10.79
N ALA A 97 -16.85 0.09 -11.30
CA ALA A 97 -17.27 -1.31 -11.35
C ALA A 97 -17.40 -1.94 -9.94
N GLN A 98 -16.44 -1.66 -9.05
CA GLN A 98 -16.46 -2.14 -7.67
C GLN A 98 -17.64 -1.55 -6.88
N SER A 99 -17.95 -0.27 -7.07
CA SER A 99 -19.11 0.36 -6.45
C SER A 99 -20.43 -0.33 -6.85
N LYS A 100 -20.63 -0.59 -8.15
CA LYS A 100 -21.79 -1.36 -8.65
C LYS A 100 -21.86 -2.78 -8.09
N GLN A 101 -20.70 -3.42 -7.93
CA GLN A 101 -20.63 -4.76 -7.36
C GLN A 101 -20.99 -4.72 -5.86
N ALA A 102 -20.52 -3.73 -5.12
CA ALA A 102 -20.86 -3.54 -3.71
C ALA A 102 -22.36 -3.30 -3.51
N GLU A 103 -23.01 -2.52 -4.39
CA GLU A 103 -24.47 -2.33 -4.43
C GLU A 103 -25.21 -3.65 -4.65
N ALA A 104 -24.77 -4.47 -5.61
CA ALA A 104 -25.36 -5.79 -5.87
C ALA A 104 -25.23 -6.74 -4.66
N MET A 105 -24.22 -6.51 -3.81
CA MET A 105 -23.98 -7.27 -2.57
C MET A 105 -24.65 -6.65 -1.33
N GLY A 106 -25.40 -5.56 -1.49
CA GLY A 106 -26.19 -4.94 -0.43
C GLY A 106 -25.48 -3.83 0.37
N THR A 107 -24.32 -3.35 -0.09
CA THR A 107 -23.65 -2.16 0.46
C THR A 107 -24.15 -0.93 -0.30
N SER A 108 -24.59 0.13 0.39
CA SER A 108 -24.97 1.36 -0.32
C SER A 108 -23.75 2.04 -0.94
N THR A 109 -23.96 2.78 -2.03
CA THR A 109 -22.92 3.58 -2.69
C THR A 109 -22.21 4.51 -1.71
N GLU A 110 -22.98 5.20 -0.87
CA GLU A 110 -22.46 6.15 0.13
C GLU A 110 -21.59 5.46 1.19
N GLU A 111 -21.98 4.27 1.64
CA GLU A 111 -21.21 3.48 2.60
C GLU A 111 -19.92 2.95 1.96
N PHE A 112 -20.00 2.46 0.73
CA PHE A 112 -18.84 2.04 -0.04
C PHE A 112 -17.86 3.20 -0.24
N GLU A 113 -18.32 4.37 -0.67
CA GLU A 113 -17.46 5.55 -0.88
C GLU A 113 -16.80 6.03 0.42
N ARG A 114 -17.55 6.02 1.53
CA ARG A 114 -17.03 6.36 2.85
C ARG A 114 -15.90 5.40 3.26
N GLN A 115 -16.13 4.10 3.15
CA GLN A 115 -15.13 3.08 3.47
C GLN A 115 -13.95 3.11 2.50
N LEU A 116 -14.18 3.38 1.21
CA LEU A 116 -13.15 3.47 0.19
C LEU A 116 -12.19 4.63 0.46
N LYS A 117 -12.74 5.79 0.86
CA LYS A 117 -11.93 6.94 1.25
C LYS A 117 -11.00 6.64 2.43
N GLU A 118 -11.44 5.79 3.36
CA GLU A 118 -10.63 5.32 4.49
C GLU A 118 -9.61 4.26 4.04
N ALA A 119 -10.00 3.36 3.13
CA ALA A 119 -9.19 2.24 2.68
C ALA A 119 -8.02 2.65 1.77
N LEU A 120 -8.21 3.63 0.87
CA LEU A 120 -7.20 4.05 -0.11
C LEU A 120 -5.82 4.38 0.48
N PRO A 121 -5.68 5.25 1.52
CA PRO A 121 -4.37 5.53 2.11
C PRO A 121 -3.77 4.32 2.83
N ILE A 122 -4.60 3.43 3.38
CA ILE A 122 -4.15 2.19 4.04
C ILE A 122 -3.58 1.22 3.00
N ALA A 123 -4.30 1.05 1.88
CA ALA A 123 -3.89 0.20 0.77
C ALA A 123 -2.62 0.71 0.09
N ALA A 124 -2.51 2.02 -0.17
CA ALA A 124 -1.29 2.61 -0.72
C ALA A 124 -0.08 2.32 0.17
N ARG A 125 -0.20 2.52 1.48
CA ARG A 125 0.87 2.21 2.44
C ARG A 125 1.21 0.71 2.47
N ARG A 126 0.20 -0.15 2.34
CA ARG A 126 0.41 -1.61 2.30
C ARG A 126 1.20 -2.03 1.06
N VAL A 127 0.90 -1.46 -0.10
CA VAL A 127 1.62 -1.70 -1.36
C VAL A 127 3.04 -1.18 -1.30
N GLU A 128 3.28 -0.01 -0.71
CA GLU A 128 4.65 0.50 -0.49
C GLU A 128 5.51 -0.49 0.32
N ILE A 129 4.94 -1.09 1.36
CA ILE A 129 5.63 -2.10 2.17
C ILE A 129 5.94 -3.36 1.35
N ASP A 130 5.00 -3.82 0.52
CA ASP A 130 5.25 -4.95 -0.37
C ASP A 130 6.29 -4.63 -1.43
N ASP A 131 6.25 -3.45 -2.02
CA ASP A 131 7.21 -3.02 -3.04
C ASP A 131 8.65 -3.04 -2.53
N VAL A 132 8.86 -2.69 -1.25
CA VAL A 132 10.16 -2.80 -0.58
C VAL A 132 10.54 -4.27 -0.33
N ALA A 133 9.55 -5.13 -0.07
CA ALA A 133 9.78 -6.55 0.27
C ALA A 133 9.84 -7.48 -0.96
N MET A 134 9.30 -7.09 -2.11
CA MET A 134 9.17 -7.92 -3.30
C MET A 134 10.44 -7.93 -4.16
N ALA A 135 10.85 -9.13 -4.58
CA ALA A 135 11.84 -9.27 -5.64
C ALA A 135 11.28 -8.76 -6.97
N ALA A 136 12.12 -8.09 -7.78
CA ALA A 136 11.71 -7.46 -9.04
C ALA A 136 10.92 -8.38 -10.00
N ALA A 137 11.27 -9.67 -10.08
CA ALA A 137 10.54 -10.64 -10.90
C ALA A 137 9.10 -10.86 -10.41
N ARG A 138 8.87 -10.97 -9.09
CA ARG A 138 7.52 -11.12 -8.53
C ARG A 138 6.67 -9.86 -8.72
N ARG A 139 7.31 -8.68 -8.72
CA ARG A 139 6.63 -7.42 -8.99
C ARG A 139 6.12 -7.36 -10.42
N ALA A 140 6.91 -7.83 -11.39
CA ALA A 140 6.48 -7.91 -12.79
C ALA A 140 5.25 -8.82 -12.97
N ASP A 141 5.29 -10.04 -12.43
CA ASP A 141 4.17 -10.99 -12.50
C ASP A 141 2.89 -10.44 -11.82
N THR A 142 3.07 -9.75 -10.68
CA THR A 142 1.96 -9.11 -9.94
C THR A 142 1.36 -7.98 -10.76
N CYS A 143 2.19 -7.19 -11.45
CA CYS A 143 1.71 -6.10 -12.28
C CYS A 143 1.00 -6.56 -13.54
N GLU A 144 1.51 -7.59 -14.22
CA GLU A 144 0.84 -8.18 -15.38
C GLU A 144 -0.56 -8.67 -15.01
N SER A 145 -0.67 -9.51 -13.97
CA SER A 145 -1.96 -10.04 -13.52
C SER A 145 -2.92 -8.96 -12.99
N THR A 146 -2.39 -7.92 -12.32
CA THR A 146 -3.23 -6.82 -11.82
C THR A 146 -3.79 -6.00 -12.98
N LEU A 147 -2.99 -5.68 -13.99
CA LEU A 147 -3.44 -4.89 -15.14
C LEU A 147 -4.44 -5.67 -16.01
N GLU A 148 -4.21 -6.98 -16.22
CA GLU A 148 -5.18 -7.84 -16.90
C GLU A 148 -6.54 -7.87 -16.20
N SER A 149 -6.58 -7.74 -14.87
CA SER A 149 -7.84 -7.72 -14.11
C SER A 149 -8.67 -6.44 -14.28
N LEU A 150 -8.11 -5.41 -14.92
CA LEU A 150 -8.76 -4.11 -15.15
C LEU A 150 -9.35 -3.98 -16.56
N GLU A 151 -9.03 -4.91 -17.46
CA GLU A 151 -9.55 -4.96 -18.85
C GLU A 151 -10.93 -5.64 -18.93
#